data_AF-A0A660MQ45-F1
#
_entry.id   AF-A0A660MQ45-F1
#
_cell.length_a   1.000
_cell.length_b   1.000
_cell.length_c   1.000
_cell.angle_alpha   90.00
_cell.angle_beta   90.00
_cell.angle_gamma   90.00
#
_symmetry.space_group_name_H-M   'P 1'
#
loop_
_entity.id
_entity.type
_entity.pdbx_description
1 polymer ?
#
loop_
_entity_poly.entity_id
_entity_poly.type
_entity_poly.pdbx_seq_one_letter_code
_entity_poly.pdbx_strand_id
1 'polypeptide(L)'
;KAPQTAPNVQRLVDIEQKMAEGKGRGYERWAKIHNLKQAAKTLSVYQQYGFTSPEQLEAAVDTAYQKMRQTSGELKALETKLQGKKKLQRQVLAYAQTKAARDGLRAQKSEKARAAYRQAHESDFIIADAAARYFKAHGITKLPARKALQAEIEQLISEKDGLYNTYHEQKQRFKELQTVKRNIDQILRRDEPHRRKEQSHER
;
A
#
# COMPACT_ATOMS: atom_id res chain seq x y z
N LYS A 1 -1.31 15.82 25.58
CA LYS A 1 -2.11 14.64 25.95
C LYS A 1 -1.84 13.57 24.90
N ALA A 2 -1.25 12.44 25.25
CA ALA A 2 -1.14 11.32 24.31
C ALA A 2 -2.54 10.95 23.80
N PRO A 3 -2.72 10.61 22.52
CA PRO A 3 -4.02 10.13 22.05
C PRO A 3 -4.33 8.88 22.86
N GLN A 4 -5.37 8.92 23.68
CA GLN A 4 -5.96 7.71 24.24
C GLN A 4 -6.29 6.85 23.02
N THR A 5 -5.63 5.70 22.88
CA THR A 5 -5.99 4.71 21.87
C THR A 5 -7.47 4.43 22.06
N ALA A 6 -8.28 4.85 21.11
CA ALA A 6 -9.71 4.70 21.21
C ALA A 6 -10.04 3.21 21.44
N PRO A 7 -11.05 2.90 22.26
CA PRO A 7 -11.41 1.52 22.55
C PRO A 7 -11.63 0.77 21.24
N ASN A 8 -11.05 -0.44 21.12
CA ASN A 8 -11.15 -1.24 19.91
C ASN A 8 -12.63 -1.59 19.62
N VAL A 9 -13.25 -0.83 18.72
CA VAL A 9 -14.63 -1.00 18.26
C VAL A 9 -14.64 -2.08 17.19
N GLN A 10 -15.38 -3.14 17.45
CA GLN A 10 -15.63 -4.19 16.46
C GLN A 10 -16.95 -3.95 15.76
N ARG A 11 -17.05 -4.49 14.54
CA ARG A 11 -18.26 -4.43 13.73
C ARG A 11 -19.42 -5.15 14.45
N LEU A 12 -20.60 -4.55 14.38
CA LEU A 12 -21.84 -5.19 14.75
C LEU A 12 -22.17 -6.35 13.79
N VAL A 13 -22.71 -7.42 14.35
CA VAL A 13 -23.15 -8.62 13.64
C VAL A 13 -24.54 -8.39 13.07
N ASP A 14 -24.73 -8.72 11.79
CA ASP A 14 -26.04 -8.82 11.19
C ASP A 14 -26.68 -10.15 11.65
N ILE A 15 -27.48 -10.08 12.72
CA ILE A 15 -28.03 -11.27 13.38
C ILE A 15 -28.98 -12.00 12.43
N GLU A 16 -29.86 -11.29 11.73
CA GLU A 16 -30.85 -11.89 10.83
C GLU A 16 -30.16 -12.63 9.67
N GLN A 17 -29.17 -11.99 9.04
CA GLN A 17 -28.38 -12.63 8.00
C GLN A 17 -27.67 -13.89 8.53
N LYS A 18 -27.06 -13.82 9.73
CA LYS A 18 -26.37 -14.97 10.31
C LYS A 18 -27.31 -16.11 10.70
N MET A 19 -28.53 -15.82 11.13
CA MET A 19 -29.55 -16.85 11.36
C MET A 19 -30.01 -17.50 10.04
N ALA A 20 -30.16 -16.72 8.96
CA ALA A 20 -30.47 -17.24 7.63
C ALA A 20 -29.36 -18.14 7.05
N GLU A 21 -28.09 -17.89 7.42
CA GLU A 21 -26.94 -18.77 7.11
C GLU A 21 -26.90 -20.06 7.97
N GLY A 22 -27.93 -20.34 8.78
CA GLY A 22 -28.03 -21.57 9.57
C GLY A 22 -27.35 -21.52 10.94
N LYS A 23 -27.01 -20.33 11.46
CA LYS A 23 -26.51 -20.21 12.84
C LYS A 23 -27.63 -20.53 13.84
N GLY A 24 -27.26 -21.25 14.91
CA GLY A 24 -28.21 -21.66 15.96
C GLY A 24 -28.48 -20.60 17.02
N ARG A 25 -29.48 -20.87 17.88
CA ARG A 25 -29.94 -19.98 18.97
C ARG A 25 -28.82 -19.54 19.93
N GLY A 26 -27.79 -20.37 20.13
CA GLY A 26 -26.62 -20.02 20.95
C GLY A 26 -25.82 -18.86 20.34
N TYR A 27 -25.62 -18.87 19.02
CA TYR A 27 -24.94 -17.79 18.31
C TYR A 27 -25.75 -16.50 18.34
N GLU A 28 -27.07 -16.60 18.18
CA GLU A 28 -27.98 -15.46 18.28
C GLU A 28 -27.85 -14.74 19.64
N ARG A 29 -27.88 -15.49 20.75
CA ARG A 29 -27.71 -14.94 22.10
C ARG A 29 -26.36 -14.25 22.28
N TRP A 30 -25.28 -14.90 21.82
CA TRP A 30 -23.95 -14.31 21.82
C TRP A 30 -23.90 -13.01 21.00
N ALA A 31 -24.46 -13.02 19.78
CA ALA A 31 -24.43 -11.87 18.88
C ALA A 31 -25.21 -10.67 19.43
N LYS A 32 -26.32 -10.91 20.14
CA LYS A 32 -27.07 -9.85 20.86
C LYS A 32 -26.20 -9.18 21.93
N ILE A 33 -25.54 -9.97 22.79
CA ILE A 33 -24.66 -9.44 23.85
C ILE A 33 -23.45 -8.73 23.23
N HIS A 34 -22.85 -9.30 22.19
CA HIS A 34 -21.75 -8.70 21.45
C HIS A 34 -22.15 -7.36 20.85
N ASN A 35 -23.27 -7.30 20.13
CA ASN A 35 -23.75 -6.07 19.50
C ASN A 35 -24.06 -4.99 20.53
N LEU A 36 -24.68 -5.34 21.67
CA LEU A 36 -24.95 -4.37 22.73
C LEU A 36 -23.65 -3.75 23.27
N LYS A 37 -22.64 -4.59 23.54
CA LYS A 37 -21.32 -4.12 23.99
C LYS A 37 -20.62 -3.23 22.96
N GLN A 38 -20.65 -3.63 21.68
CA GLN A 38 -20.00 -2.86 20.61
C GLN A 38 -20.76 -1.58 20.25
N ALA A 39 -22.10 -1.56 20.37
CA ALA A 39 -22.90 -0.37 20.17
C ALA A 39 -22.57 0.69 21.24
N ALA A 40 -22.51 0.29 22.52
CA ALA A 40 -22.10 1.18 23.60
C ALA A 40 -20.68 1.76 23.37
N LYS A 41 -19.72 0.92 22.96
CA LYS A 41 -18.37 1.39 22.60
C LYS A 41 -18.38 2.34 21.40
N THR A 42 -19.16 2.03 20.37
CA THR A 42 -19.30 2.86 19.17
C THR A 42 -19.80 4.25 19.54
N LEU A 43 -20.88 4.34 20.33
CA LEU A 43 -21.44 5.62 20.78
C LEU A 43 -20.44 6.42 21.62
N SER A 44 -19.67 5.74 22.49
CA SER A 44 -18.61 6.36 23.27
C SER A 44 -17.52 6.97 22.37
N VAL A 45 -17.02 6.22 21.37
CA VAL A 45 -16.03 6.73 20.41
C VAL A 45 -16.58 7.86 19.57
N TYR A 46 -17.82 7.73 19.09
CA TYR A 46 -18.50 8.74 18.30
C TYR A 46 -18.58 10.09 19.03
N GLN A 47 -18.95 10.06 20.31
CA GLN A 47 -18.94 11.25 21.18
C GLN A 47 -17.53 11.76 21.49
N GLN A 48 -16.56 10.87 21.76
CA GLN A 48 -15.17 11.25 22.01
C GLN A 48 -14.52 11.97 20.82
N TYR A 49 -14.90 11.61 19.60
CA TYR A 49 -14.46 12.30 18.39
C TYR A 49 -15.22 13.59 18.10
N GLY A 50 -16.20 13.93 18.93
CA GLY A 50 -16.96 15.17 18.82
C GLY A 50 -17.97 15.18 17.68
N PHE A 51 -18.33 14.01 17.14
CA PHE A 51 -19.36 13.95 16.11
C PHE A 51 -20.73 14.25 16.72
N THR A 52 -21.44 15.20 16.12
CA THR A 52 -22.81 15.56 16.50
C THR A 52 -23.85 15.11 15.49
N SER A 53 -23.43 14.61 14.32
CA SER A 53 -24.32 14.15 13.24
C SER A 53 -23.64 13.10 12.35
N PRO A 54 -24.39 12.12 11.80
CA PRO A 54 -23.85 11.09 10.91
C PRO A 54 -23.10 11.68 9.71
N GLU A 55 -23.53 12.84 9.21
CA GLU A 55 -22.92 13.56 8.08
C GLU A 55 -21.49 14.01 8.42
N GLN A 56 -21.23 14.44 9.66
CA GLN A 56 -19.87 14.79 10.10
C GLN A 56 -18.95 13.56 10.13
N LEU A 57 -19.48 12.41 10.55
CA LEU A 57 -18.73 11.16 10.53
C LEU A 57 -18.44 10.71 9.09
N GLU A 58 -19.41 10.86 8.18
CA GLU A 58 -19.23 10.57 6.75
C GLU A 58 -18.14 11.46 6.13
N ALA A 59 -18.20 12.77 6.37
CA ALA A 59 -17.16 13.70 5.91
C ALA A 59 -15.77 13.37 6.48
N ALA A 60 -15.69 12.91 7.73
CA ALA A 60 -14.45 12.48 8.35
C ALA A 60 -13.90 11.17 7.72
N VAL A 61 -14.78 10.22 7.39
CA VAL A 61 -14.42 9.00 6.66
C VAL A 61 -13.87 9.34 5.28
N ASP A 62 -14.55 10.22 4.54
CA ASP A 62 -14.11 10.65 3.21
C ASP A 62 -12.76 11.37 3.26
N THR A 63 -12.59 12.27 4.23
CA THR A 63 -11.31 12.96 4.45
C THR A 63 -10.18 11.97 4.77
N ALA A 64 -10.43 10.99 5.63
CA ALA A 64 -9.46 9.95 5.96
C ALA A 64 -9.11 9.09 4.74
N TYR A 65 -10.11 8.76 3.91
CA TYR A 65 -9.92 8.04 2.67
C TYR A 65 -9.05 8.82 1.67
N GLN A 66 -9.34 10.10 1.45
CA GLN A 66 -8.57 10.94 0.53
C GLN A 66 -7.11 11.07 0.96
N LYS A 67 -6.86 11.31 2.25
CA LYS A 67 -5.49 11.37 2.80
C LYS A 67 -4.75 10.05 2.59
N MET A 68 -5.38 8.92 2.95
CA MET A 68 -4.80 7.59 2.74
C MET A 68 -4.50 7.32 1.26
N ARG A 69 -5.41 7.68 0.36
CA ARG A 69 -5.26 7.50 -1.09
C ARG A 69 -4.13 8.37 -1.65
N GLN A 70 -4.02 9.62 -1.20
CA GLN A 70 -2.93 10.52 -1.58
C GLN A 70 -1.57 9.92 -1.19
N THR A 71 -1.39 9.56 0.08
CA THR A 71 -0.14 8.96 0.57
C THR A 71 0.18 7.66 -0.16
N SER A 72 -0.83 6.84 -0.49
CA SER A 72 -0.64 5.64 -1.30
C SER A 72 -0.14 5.95 -2.72
N GLY A 73 -0.61 7.04 -3.33
CA GLY A 73 -0.13 7.52 -4.62
C GLY A 73 1.33 8.01 -4.55
N GLU A 74 1.68 8.75 -3.51
CA GLU A 74 3.05 9.20 -3.24
C GLU A 74 4.00 8.01 -3.04
N LEU A 75 3.59 7.02 -2.23
CA LEU A 75 4.34 5.78 -2.02
C LEU A 75 4.60 5.06 -3.36
N LYS A 76 3.57 4.92 -4.20
CA LYS A 76 3.69 4.26 -5.51
C LYS A 76 4.64 5.01 -6.45
N ALA A 77 4.57 6.33 -6.47
CA ALA A 77 5.47 7.16 -7.27
C ALA A 77 6.92 6.99 -6.80
N LEU A 78 7.14 6.97 -5.48
CA LEU A 78 8.46 6.78 -4.89
C LEU A 78 9.01 5.38 -5.17
N GLU A 79 8.20 4.33 -5.02
CA GLU A 79 8.57 2.95 -5.36
C GLU A 79 8.97 2.82 -6.83
N THR A 80 8.24 3.47 -7.73
CA THR A 80 8.57 3.48 -9.16
C THR A 80 9.92 4.16 -9.41
N LYS A 81 10.19 5.31 -8.78
CA LYS A 81 11.48 5.99 -8.86
C LYS A 81 12.61 5.11 -8.30
N LEU A 82 12.39 4.46 -7.16
CA LEU A 82 13.36 3.57 -6.53
C LEU A 82 13.70 2.37 -7.43
N GLN A 83 12.70 1.74 -8.04
CA GLN A 83 12.89 0.66 -9.00
C GLN A 83 13.73 1.11 -10.21
N GLY A 84 13.42 2.29 -10.75
CA GLY A 84 14.20 2.90 -11.83
C GLY A 84 15.67 3.10 -11.46
N LYS A 85 15.95 3.68 -10.28
CA LYS A 85 17.32 3.88 -9.80
C LYS A 85 18.05 2.56 -9.53
N LYS A 86 17.39 1.56 -8.94
CA LYS A 86 17.99 0.22 -8.76
C LYS A 86 18.31 -0.46 -10.08
N LYS A 87 17.44 -0.31 -11.09
CA LYS A 87 17.70 -0.82 -12.44
C LYS A 87 18.91 -0.12 -13.07
N LEU A 88 18.96 1.21 -12.97
CA LEU A 88 20.12 1.99 -13.42
C LEU A 88 21.41 1.53 -12.71
N GLN A 89 21.37 1.34 -11.40
CA GLN A 89 22.51 0.87 -10.62
C GLN A 89 23.03 -0.47 -11.13
N ARG A 90 22.15 -1.44 -11.38
CA ARG A 90 22.54 -2.74 -11.93
C ARG A 90 23.22 -2.60 -13.29
N GLN A 91 22.69 -1.75 -14.17
CA GLN A 91 23.27 -1.51 -15.49
C GLN A 91 24.63 -0.82 -15.41
N VAL A 92 24.80 0.15 -14.51
CA VAL A 92 26.09 0.82 -14.25
C VAL A 92 27.13 -0.18 -13.72
N LEU A 93 26.73 -1.08 -12.81
CA LEU A 93 27.61 -2.12 -12.29
C LEU A 93 28.00 -3.11 -13.39
N ALA A 94 27.02 -3.64 -14.14
CA ALA A 94 27.23 -4.57 -15.23
C ALA A 94 28.17 -3.99 -16.30
N TYR A 95 27.93 -2.76 -16.75
CA TYR A 95 28.78 -2.09 -17.73
C TYR A 95 30.22 -1.91 -17.25
N ALA A 96 30.40 -1.66 -15.95
CA ALA A 96 31.73 -1.40 -15.44
C ALA A 96 32.48 -2.67 -15.02
N GLN A 97 31.80 -3.79 -14.78
CA GLN A 97 32.43 -5.11 -14.66
C GLN A 97 33.06 -5.55 -15.99
N THR A 98 32.42 -5.23 -17.12
CA THR A 98 32.93 -5.56 -18.46
C THR A 98 34.03 -4.60 -18.95
N LYS A 99 34.52 -3.70 -18.09
CA LYS A 99 35.57 -2.73 -18.47
C LYS A 99 36.85 -3.44 -18.91
N ALA A 100 37.28 -4.46 -18.18
CA ALA A 100 38.52 -5.19 -18.48
C ALA A 100 38.50 -5.83 -19.88
N ALA A 101 37.41 -6.51 -20.24
CA ALA A 101 37.22 -7.08 -21.58
C ALA A 101 37.22 -6.00 -22.67
N ARG A 102 36.56 -4.87 -22.43
CA ARG A 102 36.52 -3.75 -23.39
C ARG A 102 37.89 -3.09 -23.59
N ASP A 103 38.65 -2.89 -22.52
CA ASP A 103 40.00 -2.35 -22.58
C ASP A 103 40.97 -3.34 -23.23
N GLY A 104 40.84 -4.65 -22.94
CA GLY A 104 41.63 -5.70 -23.57
C GLY A 104 41.39 -5.84 -25.08
N LEU A 105 40.15 -5.63 -25.56
CA LEU A 105 39.86 -5.56 -27.00
C LEU A 105 40.51 -4.35 -27.67
N ARG A 106 40.56 -3.19 -26.99
CA ARG A 106 41.22 -1.98 -27.49
C ARG A 106 42.73 -2.15 -27.62
N ALA A 107 43.34 -2.97 -26.76
CA ALA A 107 44.77 -3.29 -26.83
C ALA A 107 45.14 -4.15 -28.05
N GLN A 108 44.18 -4.84 -28.67
CA GLN A 108 44.43 -5.68 -29.84
C GLN A 108 44.66 -4.82 -31.10
N LYS A 109 45.79 -5.05 -31.77
CA LYS A 109 46.23 -4.26 -32.94
C LYS A 109 45.76 -4.82 -34.29
N SER A 110 45.61 -6.14 -34.43
CA SER A 110 45.16 -6.78 -35.67
C SER A 110 43.67 -7.14 -35.62
N GLU A 111 43.02 -7.14 -36.78
CA GLU A 111 41.60 -7.49 -36.89
C GLU A 111 41.33 -8.96 -36.52
N LYS A 112 42.22 -9.87 -36.93
CA LYS A 112 42.17 -11.29 -36.55
C LYS A 112 42.25 -11.48 -35.03
N ALA A 113 43.13 -10.76 -34.34
CA ALA A 113 43.24 -10.81 -32.88
C ALA A 113 42.00 -10.22 -32.20
N ARG A 114 41.42 -9.13 -32.74
CA ARG A 114 40.17 -8.56 -32.23
C ARG A 114 38.98 -9.52 -32.37
N ALA A 115 38.89 -10.25 -33.48
CA ALA A 115 37.83 -11.24 -33.69
C ALA A 115 37.94 -12.40 -32.69
N ALA A 116 39.13 -13.01 -32.56
CA ALA A 116 39.37 -14.07 -31.59
C ALA A 116 39.13 -13.62 -30.14
N TYR A 117 39.54 -12.40 -29.80
CA TYR A 117 39.32 -11.83 -28.47
C TYR A 117 37.83 -11.60 -28.18
N ARG A 118 37.05 -11.11 -29.16
CA ARG A 118 35.59 -10.95 -29.00
C ARG A 118 34.89 -12.29 -28.78
N GLN A 119 35.31 -13.34 -29.47
CA GLN A 119 34.77 -14.68 -29.27
C GLN A 119 35.10 -15.22 -27.88
N ALA A 120 36.33 -15.00 -27.38
CA ALA A 120 36.74 -15.44 -26.05
C ALA A 120 36.03 -14.70 -24.89
N HIS A 121 35.59 -13.46 -25.13
CA HIS A 121 34.93 -12.60 -24.14
C HIS A 121 33.47 -12.28 -24.53
N GLU A 122 32.81 -13.16 -25.28
CA GLU A 122 31.50 -12.91 -25.88
C GLU A 122 30.45 -12.51 -24.83
N SER A 123 30.42 -13.19 -23.68
CA SER A 123 29.51 -12.90 -22.57
C SER A 123 29.65 -11.48 -22.04
N ASP A 124 30.88 -11.01 -21.83
CA ASP A 124 31.17 -9.65 -21.35
C ASP A 124 30.71 -8.60 -22.37
N PHE A 125 30.88 -8.88 -23.66
CA PHE A 125 30.42 -7.97 -24.72
C PHE A 125 28.89 -7.91 -24.82
N ILE A 126 28.19 -9.04 -24.64
CA ILE A 126 26.73 -9.07 -24.59
C ILE A 126 26.22 -8.23 -23.41
N ILE A 127 26.80 -8.40 -22.22
CA ILE A 127 26.44 -7.63 -21.02
C ILE A 127 26.71 -6.13 -21.23
N ALA A 128 27.87 -5.79 -21.79
CA ALA A 128 28.24 -4.41 -22.08
C ALA A 128 27.30 -3.74 -23.08
N ASP A 129 26.93 -4.45 -24.16
CA ASP A 129 26.03 -3.95 -25.19
C ASP A 129 24.59 -3.78 -24.64
N ALA A 130 24.11 -4.75 -23.85
CA ALA A 130 22.81 -4.64 -23.18
C ALA A 130 22.73 -3.39 -22.28
N ALA A 131 23.77 -3.14 -21.48
CA ALA A 131 23.84 -1.94 -20.64
C ALA A 131 23.95 -0.65 -21.46
N ALA A 132 24.74 -0.64 -22.53
CA ALA A 132 24.87 0.51 -23.44
C ALA A 132 23.54 0.85 -24.13
N ARG A 133 22.80 -0.16 -24.61
CA ARG A 133 21.44 -0.01 -25.15
C ARG A 133 20.48 0.58 -24.13
N TYR A 134 20.54 0.10 -22.87
CA TYR A 134 19.74 0.65 -21.79
C TYR A 134 20.02 2.15 -21.57
N PHE A 135 21.31 2.55 -21.50
CA PHE A 135 21.69 3.96 -21.33
C PHE A 135 21.19 4.82 -22.48
N LYS A 136 21.36 4.36 -23.73
CA LYS A 136 20.86 5.06 -24.92
C LYS A 136 19.34 5.23 -24.89
N ALA A 137 18.60 4.18 -24.56
CA ALA A 137 17.14 4.20 -24.48
C ALA A 137 16.61 5.15 -23.38
N HIS A 138 17.41 5.42 -22.34
CA HIS A 138 17.04 6.31 -21.23
C HIS A 138 17.71 7.69 -21.32
N GLY A 139 18.32 8.03 -22.46
CA GLY A 139 18.98 9.32 -22.68
C GLY A 139 20.20 9.57 -21.78
N ILE A 140 20.79 8.52 -21.22
CA ILE A 140 21.93 8.62 -20.31
C ILE A 140 23.21 8.75 -21.12
N THR A 141 23.70 9.98 -21.25
CA THR A 141 24.95 10.31 -21.95
C THR A 141 26.16 10.27 -21.01
N LYS A 142 25.96 10.58 -19.72
CA LYS A 142 26.97 10.55 -18.68
C LYS A 142 26.55 9.59 -17.57
N LEU A 143 27.41 8.62 -17.27
CA LEU A 143 27.14 7.65 -16.21
C LEU A 143 27.21 8.34 -14.84
N PRO A 144 26.23 8.12 -13.96
CA PRO A 144 26.25 8.68 -12.62
C PRO A 144 27.41 8.07 -11.81
N ALA A 145 27.95 8.85 -10.88
CA ALA A 145 28.90 8.34 -9.91
C ALA A 145 28.21 7.28 -9.03
N ARG A 146 28.80 6.09 -8.91
CA ARG A 146 28.19 4.96 -8.17
C ARG A 146 27.83 5.32 -6.73
N LYS A 147 28.70 6.07 -6.05
CA LYS A 147 28.47 6.53 -4.67
C LYS A 147 27.27 7.48 -4.58
N ALA A 148 27.14 8.41 -5.52
CA ALA A 148 25.99 9.33 -5.57
C ALA A 148 24.68 8.56 -5.84
N LEU A 149 24.69 7.63 -6.80
CA LEU A 149 23.53 6.80 -7.10
C LEU A 149 23.11 5.91 -5.90
N GLN A 150 24.08 5.38 -5.16
CA GLN A 150 23.82 4.62 -3.93
C GLN A 150 23.18 5.50 -2.86
N ALA A 151 23.74 6.70 -2.60
CA ALA A 151 23.21 7.64 -1.62
C ALA A 151 21.77 8.07 -1.95
N GLU A 152 21.46 8.32 -3.24
CA GLU A 152 20.10 8.62 -3.68
C GLU A 152 19.13 7.45 -3.45
N ILE A 153 19.58 6.21 -3.66
CA ILE A 153 18.77 5.01 -3.39
C ILE A 153 18.48 4.87 -1.89
N GLU A 154 19.49 5.09 -1.04
CA GLU A 154 19.35 5.04 0.42
C GLU A 154 18.41 6.14 0.94
N GLN A 155 18.54 7.35 0.42
CA GLN A 155 17.63 8.46 0.73
C GLN A 155 16.18 8.11 0.36
N LEU A 156 15.95 7.58 -0.84
CA LEU A 156 14.60 7.16 -1.25
C LEU A 156 14.07 6.02 -0.38
N ILE A 157 14.90 5.08 0.06
CA ILE A 157 14.46 4.01 0.98
C ILE A 157 14.02 4.62 2.32
N SER A 158 14.81 5.54 2.87
CA SER A 158 14.46 6.21 4.13
C SER A 158 13.16 7.02 4.01
N GLU A 159 12.99 7.76 2.93
CA GLU A 159 11.76 8.51 2.65
C GLU A 159 10.55 7.58 2.51
N LYS A 160 10.71 6.46 1.80
CA LYS A 160 9.67 5.43 1.66
C LYS A 160 9.23 4.88 3.02
N ASP A 161 10.21 4.53 3.86
CA ASP A 161 9.95 3.88 5.14
C ASP A 161 9.25 4.85 6.10
N GLY A 162 9.63 6.14 6.08
CA GLY A 162 8.92 7.20 6.81
C GLY A 162 7.46 7.34 6.33
N LEU A 163 7.26 7.43 5.01
CA LEU A 163 5.94 7.61 4.41
C LEU A 163 5.03 6.38 4.60
N TYR A 164 5.60 5.18 4.68
CA TYR A 164 4.88 3.95 4.96
C TYR A 164 4.24 3.95 6.35
N ASN A 165 4.91 4.50 7.37
CA ASN A 165 4.35 4.64 8.70
C ASN A 165 3.14 5.57 8.70
N THR A 166 3.24 6.72 8.04
CA THR A 166 2.12 7.65 7.87
C THR A 166 0.94 7.00 7.15
N TYR A 167 1.20 6.27 6.06
CA TYR A 167 0.17 5.53 5.34
C TYR A 167 -0.51 4.48 6.24
N HIS A 168 0.27 3.74 7.04
CA HIS A 168 -0.27 2.73 7.95
C HIS A 168 -1.22 3.37 8.98
N GLU A 169 -0.82 4.46 9.62
CA GLU A 169 -1.67 5.19 10.58
C GLU A 169 -2.96 5.71 9.93
N GLN A 170 -2.86 6.33 8.76
CA GLN A 170 -4.02 6.82 8.01
C GLN A 170 -4.97 5.67 7.64
N LYS A 171 -4.44 4.51 7.24
CA LYS A 171 -5.23 3.32 6.94
C LYS A 171 -5.93 2.76 8.16
N GLN A 172 -5.28 2.75 9.33
CA GLN A 172 -5.93 2.35 10.58
C GLN A 172 -7.05 3.32 10.95
N ARG A 173 -6.78 4.63 10.85
CA ARG A 173 -7.78 5.66 11.12
C ARG A 173 -9.00 5.56 10.21
N PHE A 174 -8.77 5.34 8.92
CA PHE A 174 -9.86 5.13 7.96
C PHE A 174 -10.71 3.91 8.32
N LYS A 175 -10.07 2.76 8.62
CA LYS A 175 -10.78 1.53 9.02
C LYS A 175 -11.61 1.70 10.29
N GLU A 176 -11.05 2.39 11.28
CA GLU A 176 -11.73 2.71 12.53
C GLU A 176 -12.99 3.54 12.27
N LEU A 177 -12.85 4.67 11.57
CA LEU A 177 -13.99 5.55 11.24
C LEU A 177 -15.04 4.83 10.40
N GLN A 178 -14.63 4.00 9.45
CA GLN A 178 -15.55 3.19 8.65
C GLN A 178 -16.33 2.17 9.49
N THR A 179 -15.67 1.58 10.50
CA THR A 179 -16.32 0.65 11.44
C THR A 179 -17.33 1.39 12.32
N VAL A 180 -16.96 2.56 12.84
CA VAL A 180 -17.86 3.42 13.60
C VAL A 180 -19.07 3.82 12.74
N LYS A 181 -18.86 4.29 11.50
CA LYS A 181 -19.93 4.66 10.56
C LYS A 181 -20.92 3.53 10.37
N ARG A 182 -20.43 2.36 10.01
CA ARG A 182 -21.29 1.20 9.80
C ARG A 182 -22.08 0.83 11.05
N ASN A 183 -21.47 0.90 12.22
CA ASN A 183 -22.15 0.59 13.47
C ASN A 183 -23.23 1.62 13.79
N ILE A 184 -22.96 2.92 13.60
CA ILE A 184 -23.95 4.00 13.75
C ILE A 184 -25.12 3.78 12.78
N ASP A 185 -24.85 3.50 11.50
CA ASP A 185 -25.88 3.21 10.49
C ASP A 185 -26.78 2.04 10.93
N GLN A 186 -26.20 0.97 11.50
CA GLN A 186 -26.97 -0.17 11.99
C GLN A 186 -27.75 0.12 13.28
N ILE A 187 -27.24 0.97 14.17
CA ILE A 187 -27.96 1.41 15.37
C ILE A 187 -29.17 2.24 14.96
N LEU A 188 -28.97 3.25 14.12
CA LEU A 188 -30.05 4.13 13.65
C LEU A 188 -31.12 3.38 12.85
N ARG A 189 -30.74 2.40 12.02
CA ARG A 189 -31.70 1.53 11.29
C ARG A 189 -32.54 0.64 12.18
N ARG A 190 -32.08 0.29 13.39
CA ARG A 190 -32.87 -0.48 14.36
C ARG A 190 -33.92 0.37 15.05
N ASP A 191 -33.69 1.68 15.12
CA ASP A 191 -34.60 2.64 15.75
C ASP A 191 -35.66 3.17 14.76
N GLU A 192 -35.48 2.96 13.44
CA GLU A 192 -36.57 3.13 12.49
C GLU A 192 -37.67 2.08 12.78
N PRO A 193 -38.94 2.49 12.96
CA PRO A 193 -40.03 1.55 13.17
C PRO A 193 -40.13 0.66 11.94
N HIS A 194 -39.62 -0.57 12.07
CA HIS A 194 -39.85 -1.59 11.07
C HIS A 194 -41.37 -1.72 10.92
N ARG A 195 -41.90 -1.25 9.78
CA ARG A 195 -43.11 -1.79 9.19
C ARG A 195 -42.88 -3.29 9.13
N ARG A 196 -43.37 -4.02 10.14
CA ARG A 196 -43.59 -5.45 10.04
C ARG A 196 -44.33 -5.61 8.73
N LYS A 197 -43.68 -6.19 7.73
CA LYS A 197 -44.43 -6.89 6.71
C LYS A 197 -45.15 -7.99 7.48
N GLU A 198 -46.41 -7.72 7.81
CA GLU A 198 -47.38 -8.75 8.12
C GLU A 198 -47.28 -9.74 6.97
N GLN A 199 -46.53 -10.82 7.19
CA GLN A 199 -46.77 -12.04 6.44
C GLN A 199 -48.11 -12.55 6.95
N SER A 200 -49.19 -12.04 6.34
CA SER A 200 -50.46 -12.71 6.25
C SER A 200 -50.19 -14.08 5.61
N HIS A 201 -49.90 -15.09 6.45
CA HIS A 201 -50.18 -16.46 6.09
C HIS A 201 -51.68 -16.63 6.14
N GLU A 202 -52.35 -16.23 5.06
CA GLU A 202 -53.53 -16.96 4.63
C GLU A 202 -53.04 -18.28 4.03
N ARG A 203 -53.23 -19.36 4.79
CA ARG A 203 -53.78 -20.65 4.35
C ARG A 203 -53.91 -21.59 5.54
#